data_AF-A0A9E4LES1-F1
#
_entry.id   AF-A0A9E4LES1-F1
#
_cell.length_a   1.000
_cell.length_b   1.000
_cell.length_c   1.000
_cell.angle_alpha   90.00
_cell.angle_beta   90.00
_cell.angle_gamma   90.00
#
_symmetry.space_group_name_H-M   'P 1'
#
loop_
_entity.id
_entity.type
_entity.pdbx_description
1 polymer ?
#
loop_
_entity_poly.entity_id
_entity_poly.type
_entity_poly.pdbx_seq_one_letter_code
_entity_poly.pdbx_strand_id
1 'polypeptide(L)'
;GRVAAWVYEQAGLELPADRQEFNRYRNPRGNWSCRVKIPYRGPIAPRGRSIPNIKLDLTADERLVLEPVRLTIHHPYSDEPEGGIQVAAYAYPEAFAEKVRALGERARARDLYDVVNLYRNVEARPEPGVLLDVLSEKCRFKGIRVPVSVADLEPHRADLAGAWDSMLRHQLPALPPVQQFWDALPEFFVWLKTGVAPPIPSAYRFAAGETALRGRTFPAHLRQSTRTHLEIIRFAAANLLCVDLLYGGENRRIETYSLRQTKDGNIVLHAFDTRKQGHRSYRLDRIQRAAVTDEAFTPRYAVELNPSGPLPVRPTTTRVAALASPGSARRSRPRKSARRHAYECPLCRRRFYRDGLNAAIRPHKSKEGWPCSGRQGIYLGLH
;
A
#
# COMPACT_ATOMS: atom_id res chain seq x y z
N GLY A 1 15.98 -19.63 -9.12
CA GLY A 1 15.79 -21.10 -9.11
C GLY A 1 14.76 -21.55 -8.09
N ARG A 2 15.14 -21.84 -6.85
CA ARG A 2 14.25 -22.45 -5.82
C ARG A 2 12.92 -21.70 -5.59
N VAL A 3 12.97 -20.38 -5.44
CA VAL A 3 11.76 -19.57 -5.23
C VAL A 3 10.83 -19.60 -6.44
N ALA A 4 11.37 -19.56 -7.65
CA ALA A 4 10.58 -19.63 -8.89
C ALA A 4 9.82 -20.96 -9.01
N ALA A 5 10.48 -22.08 -8.70
CA ALA A 5 9.83 -23.38 -8.69
C ALA A 5 8.72 -23.46 -7.63
N TRP A 6 8.99 -22.96 -6.42
CA TRP A 6 7.98 -22.89 -5.36
C TRP A 6 6.77 -22.03 -5.75
N VAL A 7 6.99 -20.85 -6.34
CA VAL A 7 5.90 -19.97 -6.81
C VAL A 7 5.05 -20.65 -7.89
N TYR A 8 5.68 -21.37 -8.82
CA TYR A 8 4.96 -22.15 -9.82
C TYR A 8 4.10 -23.25 -9.19
N GLU A 9 4.65 -24.01 -8.23
CA GLU A 9 3.91 -25.06 -7.52
C GLU A 9 2.72 -24.53 -6.71
N GLN A 10 2.82 -23.32 -6.14
CA GLN A 10 1.77 -22.75 -5.30
C GLN A 10 0.69 -21.99 -6.08
N ALA A 11 1.06 -21.32 -7.18
CA ALA A 11 0.19 -20.35 -7.84
C ALA A 11 0.11 -20.51 -9.36
N GLY A 12 0.83 -21.46 -9.96
CA GLY A 12 0.91 -21.63 -11.42
C GLY A 12 1.60 -20.45 -12.13
N LEU A 13 2.25 -19.56 -11.38
CA LEU A 13 2.95 -18.40 -11.93
C LEU A 13 4.38 -18.81 -12.29
N GLU A 14 4.72 -18.73 -13.58
CA GLU A 14 6.08 -19.01 -14.03
C GLU A 14 6.96 -17.78 -13.83
N LEU A 15 8.14 -17.97 -13.22
CA LEU A 15 9.17 -16.94 -13.07
C LEU A 15 10.46 -17.43 -13.76
N PRO A 16 10.61 -17.28 -15.10
CA PRO A 16 11.71 -17.87 -15.87
C PRO A 16 13.08 -17.48 -15.31
N ALA A 17 13.78 -18.44 -14.68
CA ALA A 17 15.00 -18.17 -13.93
C ALA A 17 16.16 -17.71 -14.82
N ASP A 18 16.18 -18.16 -16.07
CA ASP A 18 17.13 -17.79 -17.13
C ASP A 18 16.99 -16.33 -17.59
N ARG A 19 15.84 -15.69 -17.32
CA ARG A 19 15.55 -14.31 -17.72
C ARG A 19 15.54 -13.32 -16.56
N GLN A 20 15.92 -13.75 -15.35
CA GLN A 20 16.00 -12.87 -14.19
C GLN A 20 17.28 -12.03 -14.28
N GLU A 21 17.14 -10.70 -14.23
CA GLU A 21 18.27 -9.78 -14.26
C GLU A 21 18.55 -9.23 -12.86
N PHE A 22 19.78 -9.39 -12.38
CA PHE A 22 20.25 -8.83 -11.11
C PHE A 22 21.35 -7.80 -11.39
N ASN A 23 20.98 -6.53 -11.44
CA ASN A 23 21.92 -5.44 -11.64
C ASN A 23 22.38 -4.91 -10.27
N ARG A 24 23.57 -5.33 -9.83
CA ARG A 24 24.22 -4.86 -8.59
C ARG A 24 25.13 -3.69 -8.93
N TYR A 25 25.00 -2.60 -8.17
CA TYR A 25 25.82 -1.41 -8.35
C TYR A 25 26.15 -0.77 -7.00
N ARG A 26 27.18 0.08 -6.97
CA ARG A 26 27.43 0.98 -5.85
C ARG A 26 26.72 2.30 -6.12
N ASN A 27 25.98 2.79 -5.13
CA ASN A 27 25.32 4.08 -5.22
C ASN A 27 26.34 5.22 -5.02
N PRO A 28 25.92 6.50 -5.16
CA PRO A 28 26.83 7.65 -5.02
C PRO A 28 27.55 7.74 -3.67
N ARG A 29 27.05 7.08 -2.62
CA ARG A 29 27.69 6.99 -1.29
C ARG A 29 28.60 5.77 -1.14
N GLY A 30 28.83 5.00 -2.20
CA GLY A 30 29.66 3.80 -2.19
C GLY A 30 28.99 2.55 -1.61
N ASN A 31 27.73 2.64 -1.18
CA ASN A 31 26.97 1.54 -0.61
C ASN A 31 26.36 0.65 -1.69
N TRP A 32 26.21 -0.64 -1.40
CA TRP A 32 25.63 -1.59 -2.35
C TRP A 32 24.13 -1.39 -2.52
N SER A 33 23.67 -1.45 -3.77
CA SER A 33 22.27 -1.49 -4.16
C SER A 33 22.09 -2.53 -5.28
N CYS A 34 20.87 -3.04 -5.43
CA CYS A 34 20.55 -4.00 -6.47
C CYS A 34 19.18 -3.72 -7.07
N ARG A 35 19.13 -3.61 -8.40
CA ARG A 35 17.88 -3.62 -9.15
C ARG A 35 17.66 -5.00 -9.74
N VAL A 36 16.53 -5.60 -9.42
CA VAL A 36 16.14 -6.92 -9.91
C VAL A 36 14.98 -6.77 -10.88
N LYS A 37 15.05 -7.43 -12.03
CA LYS A 37 13.90 -7.64 -12.92
C LYS A 37 13.56 -9.12 -12.94
N ILE A 38 12.33 -9.43 -12.57
CA ILE A 38 11.79 -10.79 -12.56
C ILE A 38 10.65 -10.85 -13.57
N PRO A 39 10.87 -11.41 -14.77
CA PRO A 39 9.79 -11.67 -15.71
C PRO A 39 8.85 -12.71 -15.12
N TYR A 40 7.55 -12.58 -15.40
CA TYR A 40 6.56 -13.56 -14.97
C TYR A 40 5.53 -13.88 -16.06
N ARG A 41 5.06 -15.13 -16.10
CA ARG A 41 3.91 -15.54 -16.92
C ARG A 41 2.81 -16.06 -16.01
N GLY A 42 1.66 -15.38 -16.06
CA GLY A 42 0.44 -15.83 -15.40
C GLY A 42 -0.41 -16.76 -16.28
N PRO A 43 -1.46 -17.37 -15.71
CA PRO A 43 -2.31 -18.33 -16.40
C PRO A 43 -3.10 -17.75 -17.59
N ILE A 44 -3.30 -16.42 -17.63
CA ILE A 44 -4.05 -15.71 -18.68
C ILE A 44 -3.08 -14.99 -19.65
N ALA A 45 -1.76 -15.19 -19.53
CA ALA A 45 -0.79 -14.35 -20.23
C ALA A 45 -0.92 -14.44 -21.77
N PRO A 46 -0.97 -13.30 -22.49
CA PRO A 46 -1.03 -13.31 -23.95
C PRO A 46 0.21 -14.00 -24.52
N ARG A 47 0.04 -14.80 -25.57
CA ARG A 47 1.12 -15.50 -26.32
C ARG A 47 2.05 -14.54 -27.10
N GLY A 48 2.11 -13.27 -26.71
CA GLY A 48 2.92 -12.23 -27.34
C GLY A 48 4.40 -12.26 -26.90
N ARG A 49 5.22 -11.46 -27.60
CA ARG A 49 6.69 -11.39 -27.43
C ARG A 49 7.16 -10.74 -26.13
N SER A 50 6.36 -9.88 -25.51
CA SER A 50 6.75 -9.14 -24.29
C SER A 50 6.16 -9.78 -23.03
N ILE A 51 7.02 -10.18 -22.10
CA ILE A 51 6.64 -10.74 -20.80
C ILE A 51 6.63 -9.59 -19.77
N PRO A 52 5.62 -9.45 -18.91
CA PRO A 52 5.62 -8.44 -17.85
C PRO A 52 6.70 -8.75 -16.80
N ASN A 53 7.24 -7.70 -16.19
CA ASN A 53 8.33 -7.80 -15.22
C ASN A 53 7.93 -7.20 -13.87
N ILE A 54 8.24 -7.93 -12.80
CA ILE A 54 8.31 -7.38 -11.44
C ILE A 54 9.69 -6.72 -11.32
N LYS A 55 9.70 -5.43 -10.94
CA LYS A 55 10.94 -4.70 -10.64
C LYS A 55 11.09 -4.56 -9.13
N LEU A 56 12.21 -4.98 -8.59
CA LEU A 56 12.56 -4.81 -7.18
C LEU A 56 13.79 -3.91 -7.09
N ASP A 57 13.72 -2.86 -6.28
CA ASP A 57 14.88 -2.05 -5.91
C ASP A 57 15.25 -2.39 -4.47
N LEU A 58 16.44 -2.97 -4.28
CA LEU A 58 16.98 -3.40 -3.00
C LEU A 58 18.10 -2.45 -2.59
N THR A 59 17.99 -1.85 -1.42
CA THR A 59 18.99 -0.92 -0.87
C THR A 59 19.33 -1.29 0.57
N ALA A 60 20.62 -1.20 0.92
CA ALA A 60 21.09 -1.25 2.31
C ALA A 60 21.53 0.14 2.80
N ASP A 61 21.12 1.19 2.08
CA ASP A 61 21.56 2.57 2.27
C ASP A 61 20.39 3.48 2.70
N GLU A 62 19.65 2.99 3.70
CA GLU A 62 18.51 3.65 4.31
C GLU A 62 18.56 3.46 5.83
N ARG A 63 18.19 4.51 6.56
CA ARG A 63 17.96 4.47 8.00
C ARG A 63 16.48 4.26 8.26
N LEU A 64 16.16 3.13 8.89
CA LEU A 64 14.85 2.89 9.50
C LEU A 64 14.83 3.46 10.90
N VAL A 65 14.01 4.47 11.16
CA VAL A 65 13.92 5.12 12.48
C VAL A 65 12.91 4.39 13.36
N LEU A 66 11.77 4.03 12.79
CA LEU A 66 10.72 3.25 13.44
C LEU A 66 10.85 1.75 13.10
N GLU A 67 10.39 0.92 14.02
CA GLU A 67 10.25 -0.52 13.76
C GLU A 67 9.25 -0.79 12.63
N PRO A 68 9.55 -1.73 11.71
CA PRO A 68 8.61 -2.15 10.68
C PRO A 68 7.31 -2.68 11.29
N VAL A 69 6.19 -2.32 10.67
CA VAL A 69 4.85 -2.77 11.06
C VAL A 69 4.40 -3.95 10.21
N ARG A 70 3.63 -4.88 10.79
CA ARG A 70 2.98 -5.97 10.05
C ARG A 70 1.64 -5.49 9.52
N LEU A 71 1.53 -5.39 8.20
CA LEU A 71 0.31 -4.95 7.53
C LEU A 71 -0.33 -6.10 6.78
N THR A 72 -1.64 -6.21 6.87
CA THR A 72 -2.43 -7.10 6.02
C THR A 72 -2.46 -6.53 4.60
N ILE A 73 -2.09 -7.34 3.62
CA ILE A 73 -2.20 -7.01 2.20
C ILE A 73 -3.70 -6.97 1.86
N HIS A 74 -4.15 -5.88 1.26
CA HIS A 74 -5.51 -5.80 0.74
C HIS A 74 -5.69 -6.81 -0.40
N HIS A 75 -6.55 -7.81 -0.16
CA HIS A 75 -6.81 -8.90 -1.10
C HIS A 75 -8.29 -8.89 -1.51
N PRO A 76 -8.67 -8.20 -2.60
CA PRO A 76 -10.07 -8.11 -3.02
C PRO A 76 -10.58 -9.37 -3.72
N TYR A 77 -9.75 -10.40 -3.88
CA TYR A 77 -10.06 -11.62 -4.61
C TYR A 77 -10.52 -12.73 -3.66
N SER A 78 -11.38 -13.61 -4.18
CA SER A 78 -12.05 -14.68 -3.40
C SER A 78 -11.11 -15.78 -2.89
N ASP A 79 -9.90 -15.85 -3.41
CA ASP A 79 -8.85 -16.80 -3.05
C ASP A 79 -7.92 -16.29 -1.94
N GLU A 80 -8.40 -15.35 -1.11
CA GLU A 80 -7.66 -14.92 0.08
C GLU A 80 -7.41 -16.12 1.01
N PRO A 81 -6.15 -16.39 1.41
CA PRO A 81 -5.85 -17.51 2.28
C PRO A 81 -6.41 -17.31 3.70
N GLU A 82 -6.67 -18.41 4.40
CA GLU A 82 -7.07 -18.37 5.80
C GLU A 82 -6.00 -17.65 6.65
N GLY A 83 -6.42 -16.63 7.40
CA GLY A 83 -5.51 -15.75 8.16
C GLY A 83 -4.93 -14.57 7.38
N GLY A 84 -5.27 -14.43 6.10
CA GLY A 84 -4.83 -13.33 5.22
C GLY A 84 -3.33 -13.36 4.91
N ILE A 85 -2.86 -12.34 4.18
CA ILE A 85 -1.44 -12.20 3.85
C ILE A 85 -0.88 -11.00 4.60
N GLN A 86 0.20 -11.20 5.35
CA GLN A 86 0.85 -10.12 6.10
C GLN A 86 2.27 -9.85 5.60
N VAL A 87 2.62 -8.57 5.48
CA VAL A 87 3.95 -8.12 5.07
C VAL A 87 4.53 -7.15 6.10
N ALA A 88 5.86 -7.19 6.29
CA ALA A 88 6.55 -6.14 7.03
C ALA A 88 6.70 -4.91 6.12
N ALA A 89 6.18 -3.77 6.56
CA ALA A 89 6.22 -2.51 5.82
C ALA A 89 6.68 -1.37 6.72
N TYR A 90 7.04 -0.24 6.11
CA TYR A 90 7.28 0.98 6.85
C TYR A 90 6.03 1.39 7.64
N ALA A 91 6.25 1.87 8.86
CA ALA A 91 5.22 2.59 9.58
C ALA A 91 4.81 3.84 8.77
N TYR A 92 3.57 4.29 8.92
CA TYR A 92 3.08 5.46 8.17
C TYR A 92 3.98 6.71 8.33
N PRO A 93 4.44 7.09 9.54
CA PRO A 93 5.36 8.22 9.70
C PRO A 93 6.72 7.99 9.02
N GLU A 94 7.21 6.74 8.99
CA GLU A 94 8.48 6.37 8.35
C GLU A 94 8.42 6.58 6.84
N ALA A 95 7.37 6.06 6.18
CA ALA A 95 7.16 6.24 4.75
C ALA A 95 6.93 7.71 4.40
N PHE A 96 6.16 8.43 5.22
CA PHE A 96 5.85 9.83 4.99
C PHE A 96 7.11 10.71 5.13
N ALA A 97 7.90 10.53 6.20
CA ALA A 97 9.16 11.24 6.38
C ALA A 97 10.15 10.97 5.23
N GLU A 98 10.22 9.73 4.73
CA GLU A 98 11.08 9.40 3.58
C GLU A 98 10.68 10.16 2.32
N LYS A 99 9.37 10.40 2.12
CA LYS A 99 8.83 11.20 1.01
C LYS A 99 9.11 12.69 1.19
N VAL A 100 8.95 13.23 2.40
CA VAL A 100 9.29 14.64 2.70
C VAL A 100 10.79 14.89 2.52
N ARG A 101 11.64 13.98 3.00
CA ARG A 101 13.09 14.02 2.79
C ARG A 101 13.43 13.99 1.30
N ALA A 102 12.82 13.08 0.54
CA ALA A 102 13.03 13.00 -0.92
C ALA A 102 12.57 14.28 -1.63
N LEU A 103 11.43 14.85 -1.23
CA LEU A 103 10.95 16.12 -1.75
C LEU A 103 11.96 17.25 -1.51
N GLY A 104 12.51 17.35 -0.29
CA GLY A 104 13.54 18.33 0.06
C GLY A 104 14.88 18.15 -0.66
N GLU A 105 15.26 16.92 -1.00
CA GLU A 105 16.54 16.61 -1.64
C GLU A 105 16.52 16.81 -3.17
N ARG A 106 15.43 16.40 -3.83
CA ARG A 106 15.36 16.30 -5.30
C ARG A 106 14.08 16.85 -5.92
N ALA A 107 13.12 17.27 -5.12
CA ALA A 107 11.88 17.94 -5.52
C ALA A 107 11.17 17.32 -6.74
N ARG A 108 10.96 16.00 -6.75
CA ARG A 108 10.29 15.32 -7.87
C ARG A 108 8.78 15.46 -7.76
N ALA A 109 8.10 15.62 -8.90
CA ALA A 109 6.64 15.72 -8.99
C ALA A 109 5.90 14.62 -8.19
N ARG A 110 6.38 13.38 -8.26
CA ARG A 110 5.81 12.25 -7.50
C ARG A 110 5.92 12.41 -5.99
N ASP A 111 7.05 12.93 -5.50
CA ASP A 111 7.21 13.14 -4.07
C ASP A 111 6.27 14.24 -3.57
N LEU A 112 6.04 15.30 -4.37
CA LEU A 112 5.05 16.33 -4.03
C LEU A 112 3.64 15.75 -3.98
N TYR A 113 3.26 14.98 -5.01
CA TYR A 113 1.97 14.30 -5.05
C TYR A 113 1.76 13.41 -3.81
N ASP A 114 2.78 12.61 -3.46
CA ASP A 114 2.72 11.70 -2.32
C ASP A 114 2.66 12.46 -0.99
N VAL A 115 3.51 13.47 -0.77
CA VAL A 115 3.55 14.26 0.48
C VAL A 115 2.20 14.93 0.74
N VAL A 116 1.62 15.58 -0.26
CA VAL A 116 0.34 16.27 -0.12
C VAL A 116 -0.80 15.28 0.15
N ASN A 117 -0.83 14.15 -0.54
CA ASN A 117 -1.90 13.15 -0.33
C ASN A 117 -1.74 12.40 1.01
N LEU A 118 -0.51 12.12 1.45
CA LEU A 118 -0.24 11.58 2.79
C LEU A 118 -0.64 12.57 3.89
N TYR A 119 -0.42 13.87 3.67
CA TYR A 119 -0.91 14.92 4.56
C TYR A 119 -2.44 15.01 4.57
N ARG A 120 -3.09 15.01 3.40
CA ARG A 120 -4.56 15.10 3.27
C ARG A 120 -5.31 13.90 3.86
N ASN A 121 -4.65 12.77 4.07
CA ASN A 121 -5.23 11.63 4.76
C ASN A 121 -5.31 11.87 6.28
N VAL A 122 -6.25 12.72 6.69
CA VAL A 122 -6.44 13.18 8.09
C VAL A 122 -6.49 12.03 9.09
N GLU A 123 -7.20 10.95 8.78
CA GLU A 123 -7.41 9.87 9.75
C GLU A 123 -6.15 9.03 10.02
N ALA A 124 -5.26 8.92 9.04
CA ALA A 124 -3.98 8.23 9.21
C ALA A 124 -2.82 9.20 9.46
N ARG A 125 -3.11 10.51 9.50
CA ARG A 125 -2.10 11.56 9.68
C ARG A 125 -1.39 11.31 11.03
N PRO A 126 -0.06 11.20 11.04
CA PRO A 126 0.67 10.91 12.26
C PRO A 126 0.71 12.15 13.16
N GLU A 127 1.13 11.98 14.40
CA GLU A 127 1.49 13.14 15.22
C GLU A 127 2.67 13.90 14.57
N PRO A 128 2.58 15.24 14.42
CA PRO A 128 3.56 16.03 13.67
C PRO A 128 4.96 15.97 14.29
N GLY A 129 5.05 15.94 15.62
CA GLY A 129 6.33 15.77 16.33
C GLY A 129 7.03 14.45 15.97
N VAL A 130 6.28 13.34 15.92
CA VAL A 130 6.80 12.03 15.51
C VAL A 130 7.30 12.08 14.06
N LEU A 131 6.56 12.72 13.15
CA LEU A 131 6.96 12.86 11.76
C LEU A 131 8.25 13.69 11.62
N LEU A 132 8.35 14.79 12.38
CA LEU A 132 9.50 15.69 12.36
C LEU A 132 10.77 15.02 12.90
N ASP A 133 10.64 14.22 13.97
CA ASP A 133 11.76 13.46 14.54
C ASP A 133 12.32 12.45 13.53
N VAL A 134 11.43 11.67 12.91
CA VAL A 134 11.80 10.67 11.89
C VAL A 134 12.42 11.36 10.66
N LEU A 135 11.83 12.46 10.21
CA LEU A 135 12.37 13.27 9.11
C LEU A 135 13.78 13.78 9.43
N SER A 136 13.99 14.29 10.64
CA SER A 136 15.28 14.82 11.09
C SER A 136 16.36 13.74 11.08
N GLU A 137 16.06 12.55 11.61
CA GLU A 137 16.96 11.40 11.59
C GLU A 137 17.30 10.94 10.17
N LYS A 138 16.32 10.93 9.26
CA LYS A 138 16.53 10.59 7.85
C LYS A 138 17.38 11.63 7.12
N CYS A 139 17.11 12.93 7.32
CA CYS A 139 17.92 14.01 6.75
C CYS A 139 19.36 13.95 7.28
N ARG A 140 19.55 13.74 8.59
CA ARG A 140 20.87 13.58 9.22
C ARG A 140 21.66 12.42 8.62
N PHE A 141 21.02 11.27 8.42
CA PHE A 141 21.65 10.11 7.77
C PHE A 141 22.07 10.40 6.32
N LYS A 142 21.29 11.22 5.59
CA LYS A 142 21.56 11.60 4.20
C LYS A 142 22.50 12.79 4.07
N GLY A 143 22.82 13.48 5.17
CA GLY A 143 23.67 14.67 5.18
C GLY A 143 23.01 15.90 4.55
N ILE A 144 21.67 16.00 4.60
CA ILE A 144 20.92 17.12 4.04
C ILE A 144 20.20 17.91 5.13
N ARG A 145 19.84 19.17 4.83
CA ARG A 145 19.02 20.01 5.71
C ARG A 145 17.59 19.47 5.80
N VAL A 146 16.97 19.58 6.96
CA VAL A 146 15.54 19.27 7.14
C VAL A 146 14.71 20.37 6.45
N PRO A 147 13.83 20.05 5.49
CA PRO A 147 12.91 21.02 4.92
C PRO A 147 11.86 21.42 5.96
N VAL A 148 11.70 22.71 6.21
CA VAL A 148 10.80 23.26 7.25
C VAL A 148 9.86 24.34 6.71
N SER A 149 9.97 24.66 5.42
CA SER A 149 9.18 25.68 4.74
C SER A 149 9.14 25.44 3.23
N VAL A 150 8.18 26.10 2.57
CA VAL A 150 8.10 26.11 1.09
C VAL A 150 9.33 26.76 0.46
N ALA A 151 9.96 27.72 1.15
CA ALA A 151 11.17 28.38 0.67
C ALA A 151 12.34 27.40 0.48
N ASP A 152 12.38 26.29 1.23
CA ASP A 152 13.37 25.23 1.06
C ASP A 152 13.18 24.46 -0.27
N LEU A 153 12.00 24.54 -0.88
CA LEU A 153 11.62 23.85 -2.13
C LEU A 153 11.54 24.79 -3.34
N GLU A 154 11.41 26.09 -3.13
CA GLU A 154 11.22 27.09 -4.20
C GLU A 154 12.27 27.00 -5.33
N PRO A 155 13.57 26.76 -5.07
CA PRO A 155 14.57 26.63 -6.13
C PRO A 155 14.26 25.54 -7.17
N HIS A 156 13.45 24.54 -6.79
CA HIS A 156 13.10 23.41 -7.65
C HIS A 156 11.68 23.48 -8.21
N ARG A 157 10.93 24.56 -7.95
CA ARG A 157 9.51 24.68 -8.34
C ARG A 157 9.32 24.55 -9.86
N ALA A 158 10.16 25.23 -10.64
CA ALA A 158 10.05 25.22 -12.10
C ALA A 158 10.31 23.82 -12.68
N ASP A 159 11.35 23.14 -12.23
CA ASP A 159 11.69 21.78 -12.65
C ASP A 159 10.59 20.78 -12.27
N LEU A 160 10.04 20.93 -11.06
CA LEU A 160 8.93 20.11 -10.60
C LEU A 160 7.70 20.29 -11.49
N ALA A 161 7.32 21.54 -11.77
CA ALA A 161 6.17 21.86 -12.62
C ALA A 161 6.37 21.35 -14.05
N GLY A 162 7.55 21.55 -14.63
CA GLY A 162 7.89 21.04 -15.97
C GLY A 162 7.88 19.51 -16.06
N ALA A 163 8.18 18.81 -14.96
CA ALA A 163 8.15 17.35 -14.89
C ALA A 163 6.78 16.76 -14.48
N TRP A 164 5.81 17.59 -14.05
CA TRP A 164 4.55 17.13 -13.46
C TRP A 164 3.80 16.16 -14.39
N ASP A 165 3.61 16.59 -15.63
CA ASP A 165 2.88 15.83 -16.64
C ASP A 165 3.54 14.49 -16.97
N SER A 166 4.79 14.55 -17.45
CA SER A 166 5.53 13.38 -17.91
C SER A 166 5.74 12.33 -16.81
N MET A 167 5.83 12.76 -15.53
CA MET A 167 6.02 11.85 -14.41
C MET A 167 4.72 11.20 -13.91
N LEU A 168 3.57 11.90 -13.96
CA LEU A 168 2.33 11.47 -13.29
C LEU A 168 1.21 11.04 -14.25
N ARG A 169 1.15 11.56 -15.48
CA ARG A 169 0.05 11.30 -16.43
C ARG A 169 -0.21 9.81 -16.68
N HIS A 170 0.85 8.99 -16.72
CA HIS A 170 0.73 7.54 -16.93
C HIS A 170 0.42 6.75 -15.66
N GLN A 171 0.46 7.39 -14.49
CA GLN A 171 0.25 6.76 -13.18
C GLN A 171 -1.13 7.10 -12.59
N LEU A 172 -1.77 8.16 -13.06
CA LEU A 172 -3.03 8.68 -12.52
C LEU A 172 -4.16 8.60 -13.57
N PRO A 173 -5.41 8.30 -13.17
CA PRO A 173 -6.57 8.35 -14.06
C PRO A 173 -6.81 9.73 -14.70
N ALA A 174 -6.53 10.79 -13.96
CA ALA A 174 -6.50 12.17 -14.44
C ALA A 174 -5.38 12.92 -13.72
N LEU A 175 -4.79 13.91 -14.37
CA LEU A 175 -3.68 14.67 -13.82
C LEU A 175 -4.24 15.92 -13.09
N PRO A 176 -4.12 16.02 -11.75
CA PRO A 176 -4.53 17.23 -11.04
C PRO A 176 -3.61 18.41 -11.41
N PRO A 177 -4.09 19.66 -11.30
CA PRO A 177 -3.24 20.85 -11.47
C PRO A 177 -2.09 20.87 -10.46
N VAL A 178 -0.85 21.06 -10.91
CA VAL A 178 0.33 21.11 -10.02
C VAL A 178 0.22 22.21 -8.97
N GLN A 179 -0.38 23.35 -9.33
CA GLN A 179 -0.54 24.50 -8.45
C GLN A 179 -1.35 24.13 -7.19
N GLN A 180 -2.38 23.29 -7.31
CA GLN A 180 -3.18 22.79 -6.20
C GLN A 180 -2.37 21.99 -5.17
N PHE A 181 -1.28 21.34 -5.61
CA PHE A 181 -0.39 20.58 -4.74
C PHE A 181 0.68 21.48 -4.14
N TRP A 182 1.19 22.44 -4.91
CA TRP A 182 2.12 23.44 -4.41
C TRP A 182 1.51 24.30 -3.32
N ASP A 183 0.27 24.76 -3.50
CA ASP A 183 -0.45 25.63 -2.56
C ASP A 183 -0.84 24.93 -1.26
N ALA A 184 -0.77 23.59 -1.21
CA ALA A 184 -0.97 22.83 0.02
C ALA A 184 0.28 22.76 0.92
N LEU A 185 1.48 23.08 0.39
CA LEU A 185 2.73 22.99 1.13
C LEU A 185 2.82 23.97 2.32
N PRO A 186 2.39 25.23 2.23
CA PRO A 186 2.40 26.14 3.37
C PRO A 186 1.65 25.56 4.58
N GLU A 187 0.43 25.06 4.36
CA GLU A 187 -0.39 24.45 5.41
C GLU A 187 0.29 23.20 5.99
N PHE A 188 0.84 22.34 5.13
CA PHE A 188 1.60 21.18 5.56
C PHE A 188 2.79 21.55 6.47
N PHE A 189 3.60 22.55 6.08
CA PHE A 189 4.75 22.95 6.89
C PHE A 189 4.37 23.69 8.18
N VAL A 190 3.27 24.45 8.18
CA VAL A 190 2.70 25.01 9.42
C VAL A 190 2.32 23.87 10.36
N TRP A 191 1.52 22.90 9.88
CA TRP A 191 1.12 21.74 10.68
C TRP A 191 2.32 20.93 11.19
N LEU A 192 3.33 20.68 10.36
CA LEU A 192 4.53 19.93 10.74
C LEU A 192 5.30 20.61 11.90
N LYS A 193 5.34 21.95 11.91
CA LYS A 193 6.09 22.73 12.91
C LYS A 193 5.30 23.00 14.19
N THR A 194 4.02 23.33 14.07
CA THR A 194 3.21 23.84 15.19
C THR A 194 2.23 22.82 15.73
N GLY A 195 1.98 21.74 14.98
CA GLY A 195 0.90 20.80 15.24
C GLY A 195 -0.50 21.30 14.88
N VAL A 196 -0.63 22.55 14.44
CA VAL A 196 -1.92 23.16 14.11
C VAL A 196 -2.31 22.78 12.69
N ALA A 197 -3.32 21.93 12.56
CA ALA A 197 -3.95 21.61 11.29
C ALA A 197 -5.01 22.66 10.92
N PRO A 198 -5.27 22.91 9.62
CA PRO A 198 -6.41 23.74 9.21
C PRO A 198 -7.73 23.10 9.69
N PRO A 199 -8.75 23.92 9.99
CA PRO A 199 -10.05 23.42 10.42
C PRO A 199 -10.63 22.53 9.32
N ILE A 200 -10.99 21.30 9.70
CA ILE A 200 -11.66 20.38 8.78
C ILE A 200 -13.13 20.81 8.72
N PRO A 201 -13.69 21.05 7.52
CA PRO A 201 -15.11 21.35 7.39
C PRO A 201 -15.95 20.24 8.03
N SER A 202 -17.06 20.60 8.67
CA SER A 202 -17.95 19.60 9.25
C SER A 202 -18.49 18.64 8.19
N ALA A 203 -18.65 17.37 8.53
CA ALA A 203 -19.37 16.43 7.68
C ALA A 203 -20.79 16.96 7.40
N TYR A 204 -21.29 16.72 6.19
CA TYR A 204 -22.65 17.10 5.85
C TYR A 204 -23.64 16.35 6.77
N ARG A 205 -24.67 17.02 7.27
CA ARG A 205 -25.68 16.39 8.14
C ARG A 205 -26.72 15.69 7.29
N PHE A 206 -26.78 14.36 7.41
CA PHE A 206 -27.68 13.51 6.62
C PHE A 206 -28.98 13.17 7.38
N ALA A 207 -29.92 12.54 6.67
CA ALA A 207 -31.15 12.02 7.26
C ALA A 207 -30.87 10.89 8.25
N ALA A 208 -31.74 10.72 9.25
CA ALA A 208 -31.62 9.65 10.24
C ALA A 208 -31.70 8.25 9.59
N GLY A 209 -30.68 7.42 9.78
CA GLY A 209 -30.67 6.02 9.34
C GLY A 209 -29.71 5.67 8.20
N GLU A 210 -28.82 6.58 7.81
CA GLU A 210 -27.73 6.31 6.86
C GLU A 210 -26.42 5.98 7.58
N THR A 211 -25.69 4.97 7.08
CA THR A 211 -24.40 4.54 7.64
C THR A 211 -23.24 4.89 6.71
N ALA A 212 -22.14 5.42 7.25
CA ALA A 212 -20.92 5.74 6.49
C ALA A 212 -20.31 4.50 5.83
N LEU A 213 -20.04 4.54 4.53
CA LEU A 213 -19.30 3.50 3.82
C LEU A 213 -17.87 3.98 3.52
N ARG A 214 -16.95 3.62 4.41
CA ARG A 214 -15.53 3.98 4.30
C ARG A 214 -14.60 2.80 3.95
N GLY A 215 -15.13 1.58 3.83
CA GLY A 215 -14.35 0.37 3.54
C GLY A 215 -13.75 0.33 2.13
N ARG A 216 -12.59 -0.31 1.97
CA ARG A 216 -11.95 -0.54 0.65
C ARG A 216 -12.72 -1.55 -0.19
N THR A 217 -13.23 -2.60 0.45
CA THR A 217 -13.97 -3.69 -0.17
C THR A 217 -15.45 -3.37 -0.23
N PHE A 218 -16.07 -3.68 -1.36
CA PHE A 218 -17.50 -3.50 -1.56
C PHE A 218 -18.20 -4.84 -1.74
N PRO A 219 -19.53 -4.86 -1.56
CA PRO A 219 -20.29 -6.08 -1.77
C PRO A 219 -20.06 -6.69 -3.15
N ALA A 220 -19.91 -8.02 -3.18
CA ALA A 220 -19.66 -8.79 -4.41
C ALA A 220 -20.75 -8.57 -5.47
N HIS A 221 -21.97 -8.20 -5.06
CA HIS A 221 -23.12 -7.97 -5.95
C HIS A 221 -23.04 -6.66 -6.75
N LEU A 222 -22.12 -5.72 -6.45
CA LEU A 222 -21.99 -4.52 -7.27
C LEU A 222 -21.45 -4.86 -8.66
N ARG A 223 -22.09 -4.30 -9.68
CA ARG A 223 -21.65 -4.41 -11.08
C ARG A 223 -20.25 -3.83 -11.26
N GLN A 224 -19.47 -4.38 -12.20
CA GLN A 224 -18.11 -3.91 -12.45
C GLN A 224 -18.07 -2.43 -12.84
N SER A 225 -19.02 -1.96 -13.66
CA SER A 225 -19.13 -0.53 -14.02
C SER A 225 -19.32 0.37 -12.81
N THR A 226 -20.15 -0.04 -11.85
CA THR A 226 -20.37 0.68 -10.58
C THR A 226 -19.08 0.78 -9.76
N ARG A 227 -18.26 -0.28 -9.72
CA ARG A 227 -16.95 -0.27 -9.05
C ARG A 227 -15.99 0.70 -9.72
N THR A 228 -15.92 0.68 -11.06
CA THR A 228 -15.10 1.62 -11.84
C THR A 228 -15.51 3.07 -11.61
N HIS A 229 -16.81 3.38 -11.63
CA HIS A 229 -17.29 4.73 -11.31
C HIS A 229 -16.87 5.19 -9.92
N LEU A 230 -16.86 4.26 -8.96
CA LEU A 230 -16.50 4.56 -7.59
C LEU A 230 -15.00 4.79 -7.38
N GLU A 231 -14.15 4.05 -8.09
CA GLU A 231 -12.71 4.32 -8.13
C GLU A 231 -12.43 5.71 -8.70
N ILE A 232 -13.14 6.12 -9.75
CA ILE A 232 -13.09 7.47 -10.33
C ILE A 232 -13.50 8.52 -9.28
N ILE A 233 -14.63 8.31 -8.59
CA ILE A 233 -15.14 9.22 -7.56
C ILE A 233 -14.15 9.33 -6.40
N ARG A 234 -13.60 8.21 -5.91
CA ARG A 234 -12.62 8.20 -4.82
C ARG A 234 -11.31 8.88 -5.23
N PHE A 235 -10.84 8.63 -6.44
CA PHE A 235 -9.67 9.31 -6.97
C PHE A 235 -9.88 10.83 -7.01
N ALA A 236 -11.01 11.28 -7.53
CA ALA A 236 -11.36 12.69 -7.59
C ALA A 236 -11.46 13.30 -6.18
N ALA A 237 -12.13 12.61 -5.24
CA ALA A 237 -12.24 13.05 -3.86
C ALA A 237 -10.89 13.16 -3.14
N ALA A 238 -10.00 12.18 -3.29
CA ALA A 238 -8.66 12.21 -2.69
C ALA A 238 -7.81 13.38 -3.22
N ASN A 239 -8.02 13.74 -4.49
CA ASN A 239 -7.33 14.84 -5.17
C ASN A 239 -8.12 16.16 -5.15
N LEU A 240 -9.26 16.24 -4.48
CA LEU A 240 -10.15 17.41 -4.45
C LEU A 240 -10.51 17.95 -5.85
N LEU A 241 -10.80 17.03 -6.77
CA LEU A 241 -11.24 17.32 -8.13
C LEU A 241 -12.75 17.12 -8.28
N CYS A 242 -13.37 17.93 -9.13
CA CYS A 242 -14.75 17.73 -9.53
C CYS A 242 -14.91 16.48 -10.39
N VAL A 243 -16.14 15.95 -10.41
CA VAL A 243 -16.54 14.81 -11.23
C VAL A 243 -17.66 15.24 -12.17
N ASP A 244 -17.52 14.89 -13.45
CA ASP A 244 -18.65 14.87 -14.38
C ASP A 244 -19.43 13.58 -14.24
N LEU A 245 -20.70 13.72 -13.85
CA LEU A 245 -21.61 12.62 -13.60
C LEU A 245 -22.77 12.66 -14.59
N LEU A 246 -22.90 11.61 -15.42
CA LEU A 246 -24.12 11.38 -16.19
C LEU A 246 -25.11 10.61 -15.33
N TYR A 247 -26.22 11.26 -14.98
CA TYR A 247 -27.23 10.70 -14.09
C TYR A 247 -28.63 11.12 -14.52
N GLY A 248 -29.46 10.14 -14.88
CA GLY A 248 -30.82 10.39 -15.38
C GLY A 248 -30.83 11.14 -16.71
N GLY A 249 -29.83 10.92 -17.58
CA GLY A 249 -29.69 11.60 -18.87
C GLY A 249 -29.09 13.02 -18.80
N GLU A 250 -28.91 13.58 -17.60
CA GLU A 250 -28.29 14.89 -17.41
C GLU A 250 -26.81 14.76 -16.99
N ASN A 251 -25.95 15.57 -17.60
CA ASN A 251 -24.57 15.76 -17.14
C ASN A 251 -24.52 16.80 -16.02
N ARG A 252 -23.87 16.42 -14.92
CA ARG A 252 -23.73 17.22 -13.71
C ARG A 252 -22.28 17.35 -13.36
N ARG A 253 -21.87 18.51 -12.84
CA ARG A 253 -20.56 18.69 -12.23
C ARG A 253 -20.70 18.69 -10.73
N ILE A 254 -19.97 17.81 -10.06
CA ILE A 254 -20.15 17.57 -8.63
C ILE A 254 -18.84 17.56 -7.85
N GLU A 255 -18.87 18.14 -6.66
CA GLU A 255 -17.88 17.98 -5.60
C GLU A 255 -18.30 16.75 -4.77
N THR A 256 -17.46 15.74 -4.61
CA THR A 256 -17.86 14.46 -3.96
C THR A 256 -17.40 14.40 -2.51
N TYR A 257 -18.30 14.00 -1.59
CA TYR A 257 -18.07 14.11 -0.14
C TYR A 257 -18.16 12.80 0.62
N SER A 258 -19.21 11.99 0.46
CA SER A 258 -19.31 10.73 1.22
C SER A 258 -20.14 9.66 0.52
N LEU A 259 -19.89 8.39 0.88
CA LEU A 259 -20.77 7.27 0.54
C LEU A 259 -21.54 6.84 1.77
N ARG A 260 -22.82 6.58 1.58
CA ARG A 260 -23.71 6.09 2.63
C ARG A 260 -24.46 4.86 2.16
N GLN A 261 -24.76 3.98 3.11
CA GLN A 261 -25.76 2.94 2.91
C GLN A 261 -27.07 3.38 3.57
N THR A 262 -28.16 3.35 2.81
CA THR A 262 -29.51 3.62 3.33
C THR A 262 -30.06 2.39 4.05
N LYS A 263 -31.15 2.55 4.81
CA LYS A 263 -31.86 1.43 5.47
C LYS A 263 -32.29 0.34 4.47
N ASP A 264 -32.65 0.73 3.25
CA ASP A 264 -33.04 -0.18 2.17
C ASP A 264 -31.83 -0.85 1.49
N GLY A 265 -30.62 -0.70 2.03
CA GLY A 265 -29.39 -1.30 1.51
C GLY A 265 -28.78 -0.61 0.30
N ASN A 266 -29.39 0.48 -0.21
CA ASN A 266 -28.86 1.22 -1.36
C ASN A 266 -27.61 2.00 -0.98
N ILE A 267 -26.65 2.08 -1.91
CA ILE A 267 -25.46 2.93 -1.77
C ILE A 267 -25.72 4.27 -2.44
N VAL A 268 -25.58 5.35 -1.68
CA VAL A 268 -25.77 6.73 -2.15
C VAL A 268 -24.49 7.55 -2.01
N LEU A 269 -24.16 8.28 -3.06
CA LEU A 269 -23.10 9.28 -3.10
C LEU A 269 -23.69 10.63 -2.71
N HIS A 270 -23.14 11.24 -1.67
CA HIS A 270 -23.41 12.62 -1.28
C HIS A 270 -22.41 13.55 -1.94
N ALA A 271 -22.93 14.55 -2.64
CA ALA A 271 -22.13 15.47 -3.42
C ALA A 271 -22.79 16.85 -3.52
N PHE A 272 -22.01 17.89 -3.80
CA PHE A 272 -22.52 19.22 -4.09
C PHE A 272 -22.52 19.45 -5.61
N ASP A 273 -23.68 19.75 -6.19
CA ASP A 273 -23.82 20.06 -7.61
C ASP A 273 -23.41 21.52 -7.84
N THR A 274 -22.31 21.75 -8.55
CA THR A 274 -21.73 23.08 -8.74
C THR A 274 -22.55 23.95 -9.70
N ARG A 275 -23.39 23.36 -10.55
CA ARG A 275 -24.27 24.11 -11.46
C ARG A 275 -25.57 24.49 -10.76
N LYS A 276 -26.16 23.56 -10.02
CA LYS A 276 -27.41 23.79 -9.26
C LYS A 276 -27.16 24.44 -7.89
N GLN A 277 -25.89 24.65 -7.51
CA GLN A 277 -25.46 25.29 -6.26
C GLN A 277 -26.14 24.66 -5.03
N GLY A 278 -26.12 23.33 -4.94
CA GLY A 278 -26.78 22.64 -3.84
C GLY A 278 -26.35 21.20 -3.65
N HIS A 279 -26.47 20.72 -2.41
CA HIS A 279 -26.24 19.33 -2.07
C HIS A 279 -27.28 18.40 -2.76
N ARG A 280 -26.81 17.26 -3.25
CA ARG A 280 -27.60 16.21 -3.90
C ARG A 280 -27.07 14.83 -3.52
N SER A 281 -27.97 13.85 -3.53
CA SER A 281 -27.63 12.44 -3.33
C SER A 281 -27.86 11.65 -4.63
N TYR A 282 -26.90 10.81 -5.00
CA TYR A 282 -26.96 10.00 -6.22
C TYR A 282 -26.85 8.53 -5.88
N ARG A 283 -27.82 7.72 -6.32
CA ARG A 283 -27.74 6.27 -6.19
C ARG A 283 -26.63 5.72 -7.06
N LEU A 284 -25.68 5.01 -6.46
CA LEU A 284 -24.46 4.57 -7.13
C LEU A 284 -24.76 3.60 -8.29
N ASP A 285 -25.79 2.76 -8.14
CA ASP A 285 -26.26 1.80 -9.14
C ASP A 285 -26.97 2.46 -10.34
N ARG A 286 -27.34 3.74 -10.23
CA ARG A 286 -28.01 4.53 -11.28
C ARG A 286 -27.06 5.47 -12.02
N ILE A 287 -25.78 5.52 -11.65
CA ILE A 287 -24.78 6.32 -12.34
C ILE A 287 -24.51 5.70 -13.72
N GLN A 288 -24.73 6.49 -14.76
CA GLN A 288 -24.54 6.07 -16.15
C GLN A 288 -23.09 6.27 -16.59
N ARG A 289 -22.42 7.32 -16.11
CA ARG A 289 -21.01 7.62 -16.36
C ARG A 289 -20.44 8.49 -15.25
N ALA A 290 -19.18 8.29 -14.90
CA ALA A 290 -18.38 9.20 -14.08
C ALA A 290 -17.06 9.50 -14.79
N ALA A 291 -16.60 10.74 -14.76
CA ALA A 291 -15.30 11.16 -15.28
C ALA A 291 -14.68 12.22 -14.36
N VAL A 292 -13.38 12.10 -14.08
CA VAL A 292 -12.64 13.10 -13.31
C VAL A 292 -12.38 14.33 -14.19
N THR A 293 -12.52 15.53 -13.64
CA THR A 293 -12.14 16.78 -14.32
C THR A 293 -10.80 17.30 -13.81
N ASP A 294 -10.25 18.32 -14.46
CA ASP A 294 -9.08 19.09 -14.00
C ASP A 294 -9.47 20.27 -13.07
N GLU A 295 -10.76 20.44 -12.80
CA GLU A 295 -11.31 21.50 -11.97
C GLU A 295 -11.22 21.10 -10.49
N ALA A 296 -10.30 21.74 -9.75
CA ALA A 296 -10.16 21.55 -8.31
C ALA A 296 -11.21 22.35 -7.52
N PHE A 297 -11.56 21.87 -6.32
CA PHE A 297 -12.45 22.58 -5.41
C PHE A 297 -11.89 22.65 -3.98
N THR A 298 -12.33 23.67 -3.24
CA THR A 298 -12.10 23.77 -1.79
C THR A 298 -13.27 23.10 -1.07
N PRO A 299 -13.04 22.06 -0.23
CA PRO A 299 -14.11 21.33 0.42
C PRO A 299 -15.03 22.22 1.26
N ARG A 300 -16.33 22.12 1.00
CA ARG A 300 -17.40 22.74 1.81
C ARG A 300 -17.78 21.87 3.00
N TYR A 301 -17.62 20.56 2.85
CA TYR A 301 -17.88 19.54 3.86
C TYR A 301 -16.69 18.60 4.00
N ALA A 302 -16.65 17.83 5.10
CA ALA A 302 -15.65 16.77 5.24
C ALA A 302 -15.73 15.78 4.07
N VAL A 303 -14.58 15.46 3.48
CA VAL A 303 -14.46 14.42 2.45
C VAL A 303 -14.18 13.08 3.14
N GLU A 304 -15.20 12.22 3.15
CA GLU A 304 -15.22 10.90 3.81
C GLU A 304 -15.19 9.75 2.78
N LEU A 305 -14.57 9.99 1.62
CA LEU A 305 -14.45 9.03 0.51
C LEU A 305 -13.10 8.32 0.48
N ASN A 306 -12.13 8.85 1.20
CA ASN A 306 -10.86 8.18 1.40
C ASN A 306 -11.13 6.87 2.17
N PRO A 307 -10.63 5.73 1.69
CA PRO A 307 -10.81 4.49 2.41
C PRO A 307 -10.05 4.54 3.75
N SER A 308 -10.81 4.83 4.79
CA SER A 308 -10.42 4.92 6.18
C SER A 308 -9.92 3.62 6.77
N GLY A 309 -8.91 3.75 7.62
CA GLY A 309 -8.57 2.78 8.64
C GLY A 309 -7.14 2.96 9.15
N PRO A 310 -6.90 3.47 10.37
CA PRO A 310 -5.64 3.24 11.05
C PRO A 310 -5.45 1.73 11.20
N LEU A 311 -4.31 1.22 10.78
CA LEU A 311 -3.84 -0.03 11.34
C LEU A 311 -3.60 0.24 12.83
N PRO A 312 -4.17 -0.53 13.76
CA PRO A 312 -3.89 -0.36 15.17
C PRO A 312 -2.38 -0.57 15.38
N VAL A 313 -1.63 0.53 15.45
CA VAL A 313 -0.27 0.50 15.96
C VAL A 313 -0.42 0.28 17.46
N ARG A 314 -0.05 -0.91 17.93
CA ARG A 314 0.06 -1.15 19.37
C ARG A 314 0.95 -0.07 19.96
N PRO A 315 0.60 0.53 21.12
CA PRO A 315 1.44 1.55 21.74
C PRO A 315 2.84 0.98 21.97
N THR A 316 3.82 1.50 21.24
CA THR A 316 5.22 1.23 21.51
C THR A 316 5.57 2.04 22.74
N THR A 317 5.86 1.35 23.85
CA THR A 317 6.49 1.98 25.00
C THR A 317 7.86 2.48 24.56
N THR A 318 7.97 3.77 24.26
CA THR A 318 9.24 4.47 24.06
C THR A 318 9.99 4.49 25.40
N ARG A 319 10.81 3.47 25.64
CA ARG A 319 11.96 3.63 26.54
C ARG A 319 13.13 4.08 25.68
N VAL A 320 13.47 5.36 25.81
CA VAL A 320 14.75 5.93 25.37
C VAL A 320 15.85 5.13 26.08
N ALA A 321 16.55 4.27 25.34
CA ALA A 321 17.68 3.53 25.88
C ALA A 321 18.92 4.43 25.83
N ALA A 322 19.31 4.95 26.99
CA ALA A 322 20.63 5.52 27.20
C ALA A 322 21.70 4.44 26.97
N LEU A 323 22.81 4.86 26.35
CA LEU A 323 23.98 4.03 26.05
C LEU A 323 24.57 3.38 27.31
N ALA A 324 24.70 2.05 27.28
CA ALA A 324 25.65 1.31 28.11
C ALA A 324 26.13 0.04 27.37
N SER A 325 27.45 -0.15 27.37
CA SER A 325 28.23 -1.20 26.70
C SER A 325 27.94 -2.63 27.21
N PRO A 326 28.35 -3.69 26.47
CA PRO A 326 27.70 -5.00 26.52
C PRO A 326 28.25 -5.91 27.62
N GLY A 327 27.39 -6.25 28.58
CA GLY A 327 27.60 -7.33 29.53
C GLY A 327 26.94 -8.63 29.05
N SER A 328 27.75 -9.66 28.86
CA SER A 328 27.34 -11.04 28.58
C SER A 328 26.26 -11.53 29.56
N ALA A 329 25.07 -11.84 29.03
CA ALA A 329 24.07 -12.64 29.73
C ALA A 329 23.35 -13.57 28.74
N ARG A 330 23.84 -14.80 28.68
CA ARG A 330 23.21 -15.97 28.06
C ARG A 330 21.83 -16.16 28.69
N ARG A 331 20.75 -15.84 27.95
CA ARG A 331 19.37 -16.23 28.30
C ARG A 331 18.81 -17.13 27.20
N SER A 332 18.93 -18.43 27.44
CA SER A 332 18.23 -19.48 26.69
C SER A 332 16.72 -19.34 26.87
N ARG A 333 16.00 -19.07 25.79
CA ARG A 333 14.55 -19.32 25.71
C ARG A 333 14.31 -20.78 25.29
N PRO A 334 13.31 -21.47 25.85
CA PRO A 334 13.05 -22.86 25.53
C PRO A 334 12.45 -22.95 24.11
N ARG A 335 13.10 -23.70 23.23
CA ARG A 335 12.49 -24.15 21.97
C ARG A 335 11.38 -25.14 22.34
N LYS A 336 10.11 -24.80 22.11
CA LYS A 336 9.05 -25.81 21.96
C LYS A 336 9.39 -26.60 20.69
N SER A 337 9.93 -27.81 20.84
CA SER A 337 10.02 -28.75 19.73
C SER A 337 8.59 -29.19 19.39
N ALA A 338 8.13 -28.89 18.18
CA ALA A 338 6.94 -29.52 17.66
C ALA A 338 7.25 -31.01 17.50
N ARG A 339 6.63 -31.86 18.32
CA ARG A 339 6.76 -33.32 18.22
C ARG A 339 6.18 -33.76 16.88
N ARG A 340 6.99 -34.37 16.01
CA ARG A 340 6.58 -34.85 14.69
C ARG A 340 6.60 -36.36 14.64
N HIS A 341 5.58 -36.96 14.04
CA HIS A 341 5.48 -38.38 13.77
C HIS A 341 6.46 -38.75 12.65
N ALA A 342 7.38 -39.66 12.91
CA ALA A 342 8.35 -40.15 11.94
C ALA A 342 7.83 -41.42 11.25
N TYR A 343 7.92 -41.45 9.91
CA TYR A 343 7.57 -42.58 9.07
C TYR A 343 8.73 -42.95 8.17
N GLU A 344 8.97 -44.24 7.95
CA GLU A 344 10.01 -44.73 7.05
C GLU A 344 9.41 -45.56 5.91
N CYS A 345 9.81 -45.26 4.68
CA CYS A 345 9.40 -46.07 3.53
C CYS A 345 10.07 -47.46 3.60
N PRO A 346 9.31 -48.58 3.55
CA PRO A 346 9.88 -49.92 3.65
C PRO A 346 10.81 -50.28 2.47
N LEU A 347 10.63 -49.63 1.31
CA LEU A 347 11.40 -49.94 0.10
C LEU A 347 12.73 -49.20 0.04
N CYS A 348 12.75 -47.91 0.36
CA CYS A 348 13.95 -47.06 0.19
C CYS A 348 14.52 -46.53 1.52
N ARG A 349 13.90 -46.86 2.65
CA ARG A 349 14.29 -46.43 4.01
C ARG A 349 14.42 -44.90 4.18
N ARG A 350 13.70 -44.14 3.35
CA ARG A 350 13.63 -42.67 3.47
C ARG A 350 12.63 -42.28 4.55
N ARG A 351 13.01 -41.32 5.39
CA ARG A 351 12.22 -40.85 6.53
C ARG A 351 11.40 -39.61 6.17
N PHE A 352 10.18 -39.56 6.69
CA PHE A 352 9.22 -38.49 6.53
C PHE A 352 8.69 -38.08 7.90
N TYR A 353 8.57 -36.77 8.14
CA TYR A 353 8.13 -36.23 9.43
C TYR A 353 6.82 -35.47 9.22
N ARG A 354 5.82 -35.75 10.07
CA ARG A 354 4.49 -35.15 9.95
C ARG A 354 3.94 -34.72 11.29
N ASP A 355 3.14 -33.67 11.30
CA ASP A 355 2.53 -33.17 12.53
C ASP A 355 1.35 -34.08 13.01
N GLY A 356 0.82 -34.96 12.14
CA GLY A 356 -0.26 -35.91 12.48
C GLY A 356 0.03 -37.38 12.13
N LEU A 357 -0.82 -38.29 12.62
CA LEU A 357 -0.73 -39.73 12.37
C LEU A 357 -1.23 -40.10 10.96
N ASN A 358 -0.37 -40.01 9.95
CA ASN A 358 -0.70 -40.40 8.57
C ASN A 358 0.47 -41.08 7.87
N ALA A 359 0.33 -42.39 7.63
CA ALA A 359 1.34 -43.26 7.01
C ALA A 359 1.44 -43.14 5.47
N ALA A 360 0.59 -42.37 4.79
CA ALA A 360 0.61 -42.28 3.33
C ALA A 360 1.79 -41.43 2.82
N ILE A 361 2.70 -42.00 2.07
CA ILE A 361 3.88 -41.33 1.50
C ILE A 361 3.60 -40.91 0.05
N ARG A 362 3.85 -39.63 -0.28
CA ARG A 362 3.73 -39.10 -1.66
C ARG A 362 4.80 -39.73 -2.57
N PRO A 363 4.61 -39.72 -3.91
CA PRO A 363 5.68 -40.10 -4.84
C PRO A 363 6.99 -39.41 -4.49
N HIS A 364 8.05 -40.19 -4.32
CA HIS A 364 9.35 -39.69 -3.87
C HIS A 364 10.48 -40.48 -4.54
N LYS A 365 11.70 -39.94 -4.44
CA LYS A 365 12.91 -40.60 -4.90
C LYS A 365 13.65 -41.27 -3.74
N SER A 366 14.36 -42.38 -3.99
CA SER A 366 15.26 -43.01 -3.03
C SER A 366 16.43 -42.08 -2.68
N LYS A 367 17.32 -42.50 -1.77
CA LYS A 367 18.53 -41.70 -1.44
C LYS A 367 19.47 -41.57 -2.64
N GLU A 368 19.42 -42.54 -3.54
CA GLU A 368 20.20 -42.66 -4.77
C GLU A 368 19.54 -41.94 -5.97
N GLY A 369 18.38 -41.30 -5.77
CA GLY A 369 17.73 -40.45 -6.78
C GLY A 369 16.74 -41.16 -7.73
N TRP A 370 16.53 -42.48 -7.58
CA TRP A 370 15.58 -43.25 -8.39
C TRP A 370 14.14 -43.12 -7.89
N PRO A 371 13.11 -43.14 -8.76
CA PRO A 371 11.72 -43.08 -8.33
C PRO A 371 11.36 -44.32 -7.48
N CYS A 372 10.86 -44.09 -6.27
CA CYS A 372 10.42 -45.14 -5.36
C CYS A 372 8.92 -45.38 -5.53
N SER A 373 8.50 -46.64 -5.67
CA SER A 373 7.10 -47.04 -5.76
C SER A 373 6.37 -47.04 -4.41
N GLY A 374 7.09 -46.87 -3.29
CA GLY A 374 6.52 -46.91 -1.94
C GLY A 374 5.52 -45.77 -1.70
N ARG A 375 4.33 -46.12 -1.23
CA ARG A 375 3.23 -45.17 -0.92
C ARG A 375 2.72 -45.25 0.52
N GLN A 376 3.21 -46.20 1.31
CA GLN A 376 2.94 -46.28 2.74
C GLN A 376 4.25 -46.38 3.52
N GLY A 377 4.28 -45.74 4.69
CA GLY A 377 5.41 -45.71 5.61
C GLY A 377 5.14 -46.48 6.89
N ILE A 378 6.17 -47.11 7.42
CA ILE A 378 6.18 -47.74 8.74
C ILE A 378 6.39 -46.62 9.77
N TYR A 379 5.51 -46.55 10.77
CA TYR A 379 5.62 -45.56 11.85
C TYR A 379 6.77 -45.93 12.78
N LEU A 380 7.67 -44.97 13.05
CA LEU A 380 8.85 -45.15 13.87
C LEU A 380 8.76 -44.48 15.26
N GLY A 381 7.71 -43.70 15.52
CA GLY A 381 7.52 -42.97 16.78
C GLY A 381 7.49 -41.44 16.63
N LEU A 382 7.47 -40.76 17.77
CA LEU A 382 7.54 -39.30 17.87
C LEU A 382 9.00 -38.84 17.87
N HIS A 383 9.29 -37.77 17.12
CA HIS A 383 10.60 -37.14 16.98
C HIS A 383 10.54 -35.66 17.37
#